data_AF-A0AAN0J7X0-F1
#
_entry.id   AF-A0AAN0J7X0-F1
#
_cell.length_a   1.000
_cell.length_b   1.000
_cell.length_c   1.000
_cell.angle_alpha   90.00
_cell.angle_beta   90.00
_cell.angle_gamma   90.00
#
_symmetry.space_group_name_H-M   'P 1'
#
loop_
_entity.id
_entity.type
_entity.pdbx_description
1 polymer ?
#
loop_
_entity_poly.entity_id
_entity_poly.type
_entity_poly.pdbx_seq_one_letter_code
_entity_poly.pdbx_strand_id
1 'polypeptide(L)'
;MKFDCQLQLVDRSKVSAINGERRDCQLLTGLIRLLGGPYLLIGTQHRLVGIINGNKIYHMTHYDVIPFVKSTLHLTQSQERDNRVYLPI
;
A
#
# COMPACT_ATOMS: atom_id res chain seq x y z
N MET A 1 7.57 13.94 15.45
CA MET A 1 6.43 13.01 15.64
C MET A 1 6.82 11.67 15.00
N LYS A 2 7.12 10.65 15.82
CA LYS A 2 7.57 9.32 15.34
C LYS A 2 6.30 8.50 15.09
N PHE A 3 6.00 8.21 13.82
CA PHE A 3 4.92 7.28 13.48
C PHE A 3 5.52 5.88 13.51
N ASP A 4 5.40 5.20 14.65
CA ASP A 4 5.75 3.78 14.79
C ASP A 4 4.60 2.93 14.22
N CYS A 5 4.53 2.85 12.88
CA CYS A 5 3.68 1.85 12.23
C CYS A 5 4.49 0.56 12.11
N GLN A 6 4.26 -0.37 13.03
CA GLN A 6 4.85 -1.70 12.96
C GLN A 6 3.94 -2.59 12.12
N LEU A 7 4.40 -2.97 10.93
CA LEU A 7 3.76 -4.00 10.12
C LEU A 7 4.24 -5.37 10.64
N GLN A 8 3.34 -6.18 11.19
CA GLN A 8 3.65 -7.52 11.64
C GLN A 8 2.92 -8.55 10.77
N LEU A 9 3.65 -9.55 10.28
CA LEU A 9 3.05 -10.73 9.69
C LEU A 9 2.42 -11.56 10.82
N VAL A 10 1.10 -11.53 10.89
CA VAL A 10 0.33 -12.29 11.89
C VAL A 10 -0.31 -13.50 11.22
N ASP A 11 -0.26 -14.65 11.89
CA ASP A 11 -0.95 -15.84 11.43
C ASP A 11 -2.45 -15.57 11.25
N ARG A 12 -3.04 -16.11 10.17
CA ARG A 12 -4.44 -15.88 9.82
C ARG A 12 -5.41 -16.24 10.95
N SER A 13 -5.10 -17.25 11.76
CA SER A 13 -5.92 -17.69 12.90
C SER A 13 -5.87 -16.74 14.10
N LYS A 14 -4.88 -15.84 14.15
CA LYS A 14 -4.66 -14.90 15.26
C LYS A 14 -5.18 -13.49 14.97
N VAL A 15 -5.63 -13.22 13.75
CA VAL A 15 -6.34 -11.97 13.44
C VAL A 15 -7.78 -12.12 13.90
N SER A 16 -8.03 -11.78 15.17
CA SER A 16 -9.39 -11.51 15.66
C SER A 16 -10.09 -10.61 14.66
N ALA A 17 -11.35 -10.87 14.35
CA ALA A 17 -12.17 -10.03 13.48
C ALA A 17 -12.41 -8.66 14.15
N ILE A 18 -11.38 -7.84 14.20
CA ILE A 18 -11.49 -6.39 14.39
C ILE A 18 -12.28 -5.88 13.19
N ASN A 19 -13.36 -5.13 13.46
CA ASN A 19 -14.29 -4.50 12.50
C ASN A 19 -13.58 -3.74 11.36
N GLY A 20 -12.94 -4.46 10.45
CA GLY A 20 -11.99 -3.94 9.48
C GLY A 20 -12.22 -4.59 8.12
N GLU A 21 -12.06 -3.80 7.08
CA GLU A 21 -12.14 -4.28 5.71
C GLU A 21 -10.92 -5.16 5.42
N ARG A 22 -11.17 -6.42 5.08
CA ARG A 22 -10.12 -7.34 4.66
C ARG A 22 -9.83 -7.10 3.18
N ARG A 23 -8.56 -6.90 2.85
CA ARG A 23 -8.08 -6.86 1.47
C ARG A 23 -7.09 -7.98 1.21
N ASP A 24 -7.29 -8.67 0.09
CA ASP A 24 -6.32 -9.65 -0.39
C ASP A 24 -5.18 -8.91 -1.11
N CYS A 25 -3.96 -9.22 -0.70
CA CYS A 25 -2.74 -8.71 -1.33
C CYS A 25 -1.80 -9.88 -1.63
N GLN A 26 -1.11 -9.80 -2.76
CA GLN A 26 -0.17 -10.83 -3.21
C GLN A 26 1.27 -10.43 -2.90
N LEU A 27 1.54 -9.12 -2.86
CA LEU A 27 2.85 -8.58 -2.56
C LEU A 27 2.74 -7.35 -1.66
N LEU A 28 3.52 -7.34 -0.60
CA LEU A 28 3.80 -6.13 0.16
C LEU A 28 5.02 -5.44 -0.47
N THR A 29 4.82 -4.26 -1.06
CA THR A 29 5.91 -3.55 -1.75
C THR A 29 6.67 -2.64 -0.79
N GLY A 30 5.95 -1.88 0.05
CA GLY A 30 6.59 -1.02 1.04
C GLY A 30 5.77 0.19 1.46
N LEU A 31 6.45 1.17 2.04
CA LEU A 31 5.88 2.40 2.57
C LEU A 31 6.51 3.61 1.87
N ILE A 32 5.69 4.58 1.48
CA ILE A 32 6.12 5.87 0.94
C ILE A 32 5.52 7.00 1.75
N ARG A 33 6.28 8.07 2.00
CA ARG A 33 5.77 9.29 2.64
C ARG A 33 5.48 10.34 1.57
N LEU A 34 4.23 10.75 1.46
CA LEU A 34 3.78 11.86 0.62
C LEU A 34 3.32 13.02 1.51
N LEU A 35 2.83 14.11 0.91
CA LEU A 35 2.34 15.28 1.65
C LEU A 35 1.21 14.91 2.62
N GLY A 36 0.27 14.06 2.18
CA GLY A 36 -0.83 13.56 3.00
C GLY A 36 -0.42 12.63 4.15
N GLY A 37 0.87 12.24 4.23
CA GLY A 37 1.39 11.34 5.26
C GLY A 37 1.95 10.04 4.69
N PRO A 38 2.09 8.99 5.51
CA PRO A 38 2.56 7.69 5.07
C PRO A 38 1.46 6.90 4.33
N TYR A 39 1.86 6.27 3.22
CA TYR A 39 1.04 5.42 2.37
C TYR A 39 1.66 4.03 2.27
N LEU A 40 0.82 3.01 2.28
CA LEU A 40 1.16 1.62 2.06
C LEU A 40 0.97 1.25 0.60
N LEU A 41 2.01 0.69 -0.01
CA LEU A 41 2.01 0.20 -1.37
C LEU A 41 1.87 -1.33 -1.38
N ILE A 42 0.81 -1.84 -2.00
CA ILE A 42 0.56 -3.28 -2.13
C ILE A 42 0.33 -3.67 -3.59
N GLY A 43 0.88 -4.81 -3.99
CA GLY A 43 0.53 -5.49 -5.24
C GLY A 43 -0.65 -6.42 -5.03
N THR A 44 -1.75 -6.17 -5.73
CA THR A 44 -2.99 -6.97 -5.64
C THR A 44 -3.02 -8.07 -6.67
N GLN A 45 -2.41 -7.86 -7.85
CA GLN A 45 -2.35 -8.87 -8.91
C GLN A 45 -1.01 -8.84 -9.65
N HIS A 46 -0.49 -10.02 -9.98
CA HIS A 46 0.67 -10.18 -10.86
C HIS A 46 0.39 -11.18 -11.98
N ARG A 47 1.12 -11.04 -13.08
CA ARG A 47 1.09 -11.95 -14.23
C ARG A 47 2.49 -12.51 -14.49
N LEU A 48 2.58 -13.82 -14.73
CA LEU A 48 3.84 -14.44 -15.17
C LEU A 48 4.22 -13.89 -16.54
N VAL A 49 5.42 -13.34 -16.66
CA VAL A 49 5.95 -12.79 -17.93
C VAL A 49 7.04 -13.64 -18.55
N GLY A 50 7.67 -14.51 -17.76
CA GLY A 50 8.67 -15.42 -18.30
C GLY A 50 9.37 -16.24 -17.24
N ILE A 51 10.34 -17.01 -17.68
CA ILE A 51 11.20 -17.83 -16.83
C ILE A 51 12.64 -17.56 -17.23
N ILE A 52 13.49 -17.19 -16.26
CA ILE A 52 14.93 -16.98 -16.47
C ILE A 52 15.66 -17.93 -15.53
N ASN A 53 16.49 -18.83 -16.07
CA ASN A 53 17.21 -19.86 -15.30
C ASN A 53 16.30 -20.69 -14.38
N GLY A 54 15.11 -21.06 -14.86
CA GLY A 54 14.12 -21.81 -14.08
C GLY A 54 13.33 -20.98 -13.07
N ASN A 55 13.69 -19.71 -12.84
CA ASN A 55 12.98 -18.82 -11.94
C ASN A 55 11.86 -18.07 -12.67
N LYS A 56 10.66 -18.12 -12.10
CA LYS A 56 9.49 -17.40 -12.61
C LYS A 56 9.64 -15.91 -12.38
N ILE A 57 9.47 -15.11 -13.44
CA ILE A 57 9.48 -13.66 -13.40
C ILE A 57 8.05 -13.16 -13.57
N TYR A 58 7.63 -12.28 -12.67
CA TYR A 58 6.28 -11.76 -12.63
C TYR A 58 6.25 -10.25 -12.84
N HIS A 59 5.26 -9.78 -13.59
CA HIS A 59 4.95 -8.38 -13.75
C HIS A 59 3.75 -8.03 -12.87
N MET A 60 3.87 -6.99 -12.06
CA MET A 60 2.77 -6.48 -11.25
C MET A 60 1.77 -5.76 -12.17
N THR A 61 0.53 -6.25 -12.19
CA THR A 61 -0.53 -5.73 -13.08
C THR A 61 -1.47 -4.77 -12.37
N HIS A 62 -1.72 -5.00 -11.08
CA HIS A 62 -2.57 -4.15 -10.26
C HIS A 62 -1.92 -3.94 -8.90
N TYR A 63 -2.08 -2.73 -8.38
CA TYR A 63 -1.56 -2.30 -7.10
C TYR A 63 -2.51 -1.28 -6.49
N ASP A 64 -2.53 -1.23 -5.15
CA ASP A 64 -3.27 -0.21 -4.39
C ASP A 64 -2.30 0.63 -3.57
N VAL A 65 -2.65 1.91 -3.40
CA VAL A 65 -1.93 2.87 -2.56
C VAL A 65 -2.85 3.30 -1.42
N ILE A 66 -2.60 2.80 -0.21
CA ILE A 66 -3.51 2.95 0.93
C ILE A 66 -2.93 3.97 1.92
N PRO A 67 -3.60 5.11 2.17
CA PRO A 67 -3.16 6.06 3.18
C PRO A 67 -3.36 5.50 4.59
N PHE A 68 -2.39 5.71 5.48
CA PHE A 68 -2.58 5.42 6.91
C PHE A 68 -3.39 6.50 7.62
N VAL A 69 -3.26 7.74 7.16
CA VAL A 69 -4.02 8.88 7.68
C VAL A 69 -5.20 9.13 6.72
N LYS A 70 -6.43 8.95 7.22
CA LYS A 70 -7.64 9.08 6.38
C LYS A 70 -8.01 10.53 6.03
N SER A 71 -7.39 11.51 6.69
CA SER A 71 -7.71 12.93 6.55
C SER A 71 -6.56 13.71 5.93
N THR A 72 -6.89 14.64 5.03
CA THR A 72 -5.96 15.62 4.45
C THR A 72 -6.16 17.02 5.02
N LEU A 73 -6.95 17.18 6.10
CA LEU A 73 -7.31 18.50 6.67
C LEU A 73 -6.10 19.32 7.15
N HIS A 74 -4.94 18.69 7.37
CA HIS A 74 -3.70 19.39 7.72
C HIS A 74 -2.98 20.02 6.51
N LEU A 75 -3.44 19.73 5.29
CA LEU A 75 -2.86 20.23 4.06
C LEU A 75 -3.47 21.58 3.65
N THR A 76 -2.65 22.43 3.06
CA THR A 76 -3.14 23.60 2.33
C THR A 76 -3.77 23.17 1.00
N GLN A 77 -4.58 24.03 0.38
CA GLN A 77 -5.18 23.73 -0.93
C GLN A 77 -4.16 23.41 -2.02
N SER A 78 -2.99 24.07 -2.00
CA SER A 78 -1.90 23.76 -2.92
C SER A 78 -1.31 22.37 -2.66
N GLN A 79 -1.04 22.04 -1.38
CA GLN A 79 -0.55 20.71 -1.01
C GLN A 79 -1.54 19.59 -1.31
N GLU A 80 -2.85 19.83 -1.14
CA GLU A 80 -3.88 18.86 -1.53
C GLU A 80 -3.88 18.62 -3.04
N ARG A 81 -3.74 19.69 -3.84
CA ARG A 81 -3.63 19.59 -5.29
C ARG A 81 -2.42 18.75 -5.69
N ASP A 82 -1.25 19.04 -5.12
CA ASP A 82 -0.02 18.30 -5.40
C ASP A 82 -0.12 16.84 -4.95
N ASN A 83 -0.70 16.59 -3.77
CA ASN A 83 -0.89 15.24 -3.26
C ASN A 83 -1.81 14.37 -4.15
N ARG A 84 -2.81 14.98 -4.79
CA ARG A 84 -3.65 14.30 -5.78
C ARG A 84 -2.91 13.94 -7.06
N VAL A 85 -1.87 14.68 -7.44
CA VAL A 85 -1.04 14.35 -8.62
C VAL A 85 -0.19 13.09 -8.36
N TYR A 86 0.25 12.88 -7.12
CA TYR A 86 1.08 11.72 -6.77
C TYR A 86 0.32 10.40 -6.73
N LEU A 87 -0.99 10.45 -6.45
CA LEU A 87 -1.82 9.27 -6.35
C LEU A 87 -2.43 8.98 -7.73
N PRO A 88 -2.25 7.76 -8.28
CA PRO A 88 -2.94 7.38 -9.51
C PRO A 88 -4.45 7.39 -9.26
N ILE A 89 -5.19 7.96 -10.21
CA ILE A 89 -6.66 8.10 -10.21
C ILE A 89 -7.31 6.73 -10.40
#